data_AF-A0A3M1CNJ9-F1
#
_entry.id   AF-A0A3M1CNJ9-F1
#
_cell.length_a   1.000
_cell.length_b   1.000
_cell.length_c   1.000
_cell.angle_alpha   90.00
_cell.angle_beta   90.00
_cell.angle_gamma   90.00
#
_symmetry.space_group_name_H-M   'P 1'
#
loop_
_entity.id
_entity.type
_entity.pdbx_description
1 polymer ?
#
loop_
_entity_poly.entity_id
_entity_poly.type
_entity_poly.pdbx_seq_one_letter_code
_entity_poly.pdbx_strand_id
1 'polypeptide(L)'
;MAAAGCGEPTIDVPEPLRVVYLPLQDARDVDPQMAVFDAYFSGAVYADSINSDSVFVKASPWQCSETDPQDCSCTGQWSDVGGSASQDTGNPSRVVFQPDDNVDAGTCYVLVFTTAVRGQQAGPLASLGMPDERKSGLGIPLQIDVGAFESFWTAGE
;
A
#
# COMPACT_ATOMS: atom_id res chain seq x y z
N MET A 1 -5.92 23.66 53.05
CA MET A 1 -6.39 22.52 52.25
C MET A 1 -6.05 22.84 50.80
N ALA A 2 -4.99 22.24 50.27
CA ALA A 2 -4.61 22.43 48.87
C ALA A 2 -5.42 21.45 48.02
N ALA A 3 -6.10 21.97 47.00
CA ALA A 3 -6.81 21.16 46.03
C ALA A 3 -5.80 20.26 45.32
N ALA A 4 -5.99 18.94 45.42
CA ALA A 4 -5.28 17.98 44.59
C ALA A 4 -5.64 18.29 43.13
N GLY A 5 -4.64 18.72 42.36
CA GLY A 5 -4.79 18.87 40.91
C GLY A 5 -5.15 17.51 40.34
N CYS A 6 -6.33 17.40 39.75
CA CYS A 6 -6.68 16.27 38.91
C CYS A 6 -5.65 16.25 37.78
N GLY A 7 -4.80 15.22 37.75
CA GLY A 7 -3.92 14.97 36.62
C GLY A 7 -4.76 14.91 35.35
N GLU A 8 -4.34 15.66 34.33
CA GLU A 8 -4.97 15.64 33.03
C GLU A 8 -5.06 14.17 32.55
N PRO A 9 -6.23 13.68 32.13
CA PRO A 9 -6.33 12.32 31.62
C PRO A 9 -5.47 12.23 30.35
N THR A 10 -4.33 11.55 30.44
CA THR A 10 -3.59 11.11 29.27
C THR A 10 -4.44 10.06 28.57
N ILE A 11 -5.15 10.49 27.53
CA ILE A 11 -5.74 9.57 26.56
C ILE A 11 -4.56 8.99 25.80
N ASP A 12 -4.22 7.72 26.07
CA ASP A 12 -3.24 7.00 25.27
C ASP A 12 -3.72 6.99 23.82
N VAL A 13 -3.00 7.70 22.95
CA VAL A 13 -3.25 7.65 21.51
C VAL A 13 -2.93 6.23 21.07
N PRO A 14 -3.87 5.48 20.50
CA PRO A 14 -3.63 4.10 20.10
C PRO A 14 -2.48 4.05 19.08
N GLU A 15 -1.62 3.04 19.19
CA GLU A 15 -0.52 2.86 18.24
C GLU A 15 -1.06 2.82 16.80
N PRO A 16 -0.36 3.43 15.82
CA PRO A 16 -0.78 3.39 14.44
C PRO A 16 -0.72 1.95 13.89
N LEU A 17 -1.61 1.67 12.93
CA LEU A 17 -1.53 0.42 12.18
C LEU A 17 -0.17 0.29 11.49
N ARG A 18 0.35 -0.94 11.49
CA ARG A 18 1.49 -1.34 10.66
C ARG A 18 1.01 -2.37 9.66
N VAL A 19 1.67 -2.48 8.53
CA VAL A 19 1.29 -3.38 7.44
C VAL A 19 2.51 -4.13 6.92
N VAL A 20 2.30 -5.39 6.55
CA VAL A 20 3.24 -6.25 5.85
C VAL A 20 2.56 -6.74 4.58
N TYR A 21 3.29 -6.79 3.47
CA TYR A 21 2.75 -7.07 2.15
C TYR A 21 3.21 -8.43 1.61
N LEU A 22 2.41 -9.00 0.72
CA LEU A 22 2.81 -10.06 -0.19
C LEU A 22 2.28 -9.69 -1.59
N PRO A 23 3.15 -9.45 -2.58
CA PRO A 23 4.62 -9.54 -2.54
C PRO A 23 5.29 -8.57 -1.55
N LEU A 24 6.50 -8.93 -1.10
CA LEU A 24 7.31 -8.11 -0.19
C LEU A 24 7.93 -6.92 -0.92
N GLN A 25 8.44 -5.98 -0.13
CA GLN A 25 9.16 -4.84 -0.63
C GLN A 25 10.32 -5.19 -1.54
N ASP A 26 10.26 -4.56 -2.71
CA ASP A 26 11.23 -4.68 -3.78
C ASP A 26 11.43 -6.14 -4.21
N ALA A 27 10.38 -6.97 -4.07
CA ALA A 27 10.38 -8.32 -4.60
C ALA A 27 10.49 -8.29 -6.13
N ARG A 28 11.47 -9.04 -6.64
CA ARG A 28 11.70 -9.24 -8.08
C ARG A 28 11.24 -10.62 -8.50
N ASP A 29 10.99 -10.77 -9.80
CA ASP A 29 10.57 -12.02 -10.41
C ASP A 29 9.29 -12.59 -9.77
N VAL A 30 8.38 -11.70 -9.39
CA VAL A 30 7.05 -12.09 -8.92
C VAL A 30 6.32 -12.79 -10.06
N ASP A 31 5.67 -13.91 -9.75
CA ASP A 31 4.90 -14.66 -10.74
C ASP A 31 3.76 -13.79 -11.29
N PRO A 32 3.72 -13.49 -12.60
CA PRO A 32 2.63 -12.73 -13.20
C PRO A 32 1.28 -13.48 -13.14
N GLN A 33 1.28 -14.78 -12.85
CA GLN A 33 0.06 -15.55 -12.57
C GLN A 33 -0.50 -15.33 -11.17
N MET A 34 0.11 -14.44 -10.36
CA MET A 34 -0.41 -14.06 -9.05
C MET A 34 -1.78 -13.39 -9.20
N ALA A 35 -2.81 -14.01 -8.63
CA ALA A 35 -4.18 -13.54 -8.74
C ALA A 35 -4.54 -12.44 -7.73
N VAL A 36 -3.77 -12.27 -6.66
CA VAL A 36 -4.08 -11.36 -5.55
C VAL A 36 -2.84 -10.76 -4.91
N PHE A 37 -2.96 -9.56 -4.37
CA PHE A 37 -1.97 -8.96 -3.48
C PHE A 37 -2.52 -8.93 -2.05
N ASP A 38 -1.73 -9.46 -1.13
CA ASP A 38 -2.11 -9.59 0.27
C ASP A 38 -1.44 -8.51 1.13
N ALA A 39 -2.19 -7.93 2.05
CA ALA A 39 -1.70 -7.02 3.07
C ALA A 39 -2.17 -7.48 4.45
N TYR A 40 -1.22 -7.64 5.37
CA TYR A 40 -1.46 -8.04 6.75
C TYR A 40 -1.17 -6.88 7.70
N PHE A 41 -2.21 -6.44 8.39
CA PHE A 41 -2.17 -5.37 9.34
C PHE A 41 -1.83 -5.88 10.75
N SER A 42 -1.18 -5.04 11.55
CA SER A 42 -0.88 -5.33 12.96
C SER A 42 -2.13 -5.50 13.84
N GLY A 43 -3.31 -5.19 13.32
CA GLY A 43 -4.60 -5.39 13.97
C GLY A 43 -5.74 -5.39 12.97
N ALA A 44 -6.95 -5.71 13.46
CA ALA A 44 -8.16 -5.72 12.65
C ALA A 44 -8.43 -4.33 12.04
N VAL A 45 -8.83 -4.28 10.77
CA VAL A 45 -9.20 -3.03 10.08
C VAL A 45 -10.72 -2.88 10.00
N TYR A 46 -11.23 -1.70 9.68
CA TYR A 46 -12.65 -1.54 9.36
C TYR A 46 -12.89 -1.76 7.86
N ALA A 47 -13.78 -2.69 7.51
CA ALA A 47 -14.13 -2.97 6.12
C ALA A 47 -14.63 -1.73 5.35
N ASP A 48 -15.34 -0.82 6.02
CA ASP A 48 -15.84 0.43 5.41
C ASP A 48 -14.73 1.44 5.06
N SER A 49 -13.53 1.25 5.61
CA SER A 49 -12.34 2.06 5.31
C SER A 49 -11.54 1.53 4.12
N ILE A 50 -11.95 0.40 3.53
CA ILE A 50 -11.31 -0.23 2.37
C ILE A 50 -12.16 0.02 1.13
N ASN A 51 -11.67 0.88 0.23
CA ASN A 51 -12.31 1.25 -1.03
C ASN A 51 -11.26 1.75 -2.04
N SER A 52 -11.69 2.14 -3.25
CA SER A 52 -10.81 2.59 -4.32
C SER A 52 -10.00 3.86 -4.01
N ASP A 53 -10.47 4.68 -3.06
CA ASP A 53 -9.76 5.90 -2.64
C ASP A 53 -8.75 5.61 -1.53
N SER A 54 -8.87 4.48 -0.83
CA SER A 54 -8.00 4.12 0.29
C SER A 54 -7.00 3.01 -0.02
N VAL A 55 -7.30 2.16 -1.01
CA VAL A 55 -6.42 1.09 -1.48
C VAL A 55 -6.49 1.00 -3.00
N PHE A 56 -5.34 1.17 -3.65
CA PHE A 56 -5.25 1.11 -5.11
C PHE A 56 -3.85 0.65 -5.53
N VAL A 57 -3.76 0.17 -6.77
CA VAL A 57 -2.49 -0.28 -7.37
C VAL A 57 -2.18 0.57 -8.59
N LYS A 58 -0.91 0.92 -8.75
CA LYS A 58 -0.35 1.54 -9.95
C LYS A 58 0.60 0.58 -10.64
N ALA A 59 0.64 0.60 -11.96
CA ALA A 59 1.55 -0.21 -12.76
C ALA A 59 2.42 0.67 -13.66
N SER A 60 3.66 0.25 -13.91
CA SER A 60 4.56 0.89 -14.87
C SER A 60 5.37 -0.18 -15.61
N PRO A 61 5.56 -0.08 -16.93
CA PRO A 61 6.41 -1.02 -17.65
C PRO A 61 7.82 -1.10 -17.06
N TRP A 62 8.38 -2.31 -16.99
CA TRP A 62 9.79 -2.53 -16.71
C TRP A 62 10.58 -2.43 -18.01
N GLN A 63 11.64 -1.61 -18.01
CA GLN A 63 12.54 -1.50 -19.17
C GLN A 63 13.98 -1.61 -18.73
N CYS A 64 14.75 -2.41 -19.47
CA CYS A 64 16.19 -2.52 -19.32
C CYS A 64 16.88 -1.65 -20.37
N SER A 65 17.99 -1.03 -19.99
CA SER A 65 18.83 -0.28 -20.90
C SER A 65 19.33 -1.19 -22.03
N GLU A 66 19.23 -0.71 -23.27
CA GLU A 66 19.77 -1.42 -24.44
C GLU A 66 21.30 -1.50 -24.40
N THR A 67 21.95 -0.62 -23.64
CA THR A 67 23.42 -0.56 -23.53
C THR A 67 23.95 -1.34 -22.33
N ASP A 68 23.16 -1.45 -21.26
CA ASP A 68 23.46 -2.28 -20.11
C ASP A 68 22.19 -3.04 -19.70
N PRO A 69 22.00 -4.29 -20.15
CA PRO A 69 20.83 -5.09 -19.84
C PRO A 69 20.66 -5.40 -18.34
N GLN A 70 21.65 -5.07 -17.50
CA GLN A 70 21.54 -5.17 -16.04
C GLN A 70 20.96 -3.90 -15.40
N ASP A 71 20.95 -2.78 -16.14
CA ASP A 71 20.37 -1.51 -15.72
C ASP A 71 18.90 -1.46 -16.14
N CYS A 72 18.03 -1.97 -15.28
CA CYS A 72 16.60 -2.02 -15.51
C CYS A 72 15.83 -1.18 -14.49
N SER A 73 14.82 -0.46 -14.97
CA SER A 73 14.01 0.42 -14.14
C SER A 73 12.57 0.50 -14.65
N CYS A 74 11.66 0.94 -13.77
CA CYS A 74 10.34 1.38 -14.20
C CYS A 74 10.45 2.63 -15.08
N THR A 75 9.65 2.72 -16.14
CA THR A 75 9.72 3.82 -17.11
C THR A 75 9.25 5.18 -16.58
N GLY A 76 8.73 5.22 -15.35
CA GLY A 76 8.16 6.41 -14.74
C GLY A 76 6.77 6.77 -15.29
N GLN A 77 6.24 6.00 -16.26
CA GLN A 77 4.86 6.10 -16.70
C GLN A 77 4.01 5.14 -15.88
N TRP A 78 3.24 5.68 -14.94
CA TRP A 78 2.39 4.91 -14.04
C TRP A 78 0.92 5.04 -14.42
N SER A 79 0.22 3.91 -14.52
CA SER A 79 -1.22 3.81 -14.80
C SER A 79 -1.95 3.14 -13.65
N ASP A 80 -3.24 3.43 -13.51
CA ASP A 80 -4.12 2.72 -12.58
C ASP A 80 -4.29 1.26 -12.99
N VAL A 81 -4.14 0.36 -12.01
CA VAL A 81 -4.56 -1.03 -12.12
C VAL A 81 -5.97 -1.11 -11.57
N GLY A 82 -6.92 -1.44 -12.44
CA GLY A 82 -8.30 -1.72 -12.03
C GLY A 82 -8.34 -2.88 -11.02
N GLY A 83 -9.32 -2.88 -10.13
CA GLY A 83 -9.47 -3.93 -9.13
C GLY A 83 -10.30 -3.52 -7.94
N SER A 84 -10.37 -4.44 -6.97
CA SER A 84 -11.08 -4.22 -5.72
C SER A 84 -10.27 -4.69 -4.53
N ALA A 85 -10.24 -3.87 -3.48
CA ALA A 85 -9.70 -4.24 -2.19
C ALA A 85 -10.83 -4.67 -1.26
N SER A 86 -10.61 -5.73 -0.49
CA SER A 86 -11.58 -6.18 0.52
C SER A 86 -10.89 -6.73 1.75
N GLN A 87 -11.51 -6.53 2.91
CA GLN A 87 -11.11 -7.20 4.13
C GLN A 87 -11.54 -8.68 4.09
N ASP A 88 -10.65 -9.57 4.49
CA ASP A 88 -10.97 -10.98 4.68
C ASP A 88 -11.90 -11.17 5.90
N THR A 89 -13.05 -11.81 5.69
CA THR A 89 -14.06 -12.00 6.74
C THR A 89 -13.66 -13.03 7.81
N GLY A 90 -12.75 -13.96 7.47
CA GLY A 90 -12.16 -14.92 8.40
C GLY A 90 -10.95 -14.37 9.14
N ASN A 91 -10.30 -13.34 8.61
CA ASN A 91 -9.17 -12.65 9.21
C ASN A 91 -9.27 -11.12 9.01
N PRO A 92 -9.85 -10.37 9.95
CA PRO A 92 -10.06 -8.93 9.79
C PRO A 92 -8.75 -8.11 9.78
N SER A 93 -7.60 -8.72 10.05
CA SER A 93 -6.29 -8.08 9.87
C SER A 93 -5.72 -8.26 8.46
N ARG A 94 -6.38 -9.02 7.58
CA ARG A 94 -5.96 -9.26 6.21
C ARG A 94 -6.82 -8.46 5.25
N VAL A 95 -6.19 -7.72 4.35
CA VAL A 95 -6.82 -7.06 3.21
C VAL A 95 -6.24 -7.68 1.94
N VAL A 96 -7.13 -8.04 1.03
CA VAL A 96 -6.79 -8.63 -0.27
C VAL A 96 -7.14 -7.62 -1.35
N PHE A 97 -6.17 -7.31 -2.22
CA PHE A 97 -6.42 -6.59 -3.45
C PHE A 97 -6.50 -7.60 -4.60
N GLN A 98 -7.62 -7.58 -5.32
CA GLN A 98 -7.88 -8.39 -6.51
C GLN A 98 -7.88 -7.46 -7.72
N PRO A 99 -6.83 -7.49 -8.57
CA PRO A 99 -6.85 -6.79 -9.86
C PRO A 99 -7.99 -7.28 -10.76
N ASP A 100 -8.52 -6.40 -11.62
CA ASP A 100 -9.59 -6.75 -12.59
C ASP A 100 -9.05 -7.65 -13.71
N ASP A 101 -7.82 -7.37 -14.14
CA ASP A 101 -7.08 -8.11 -15.15
C ASP A 101 -5.90 -8.87 -14.53
N ASN A 102 -5.34 -9.84 -15.25
CA ASN A 102 -4.11 -10.51 -14.81
C ASN A 102 -2.96 -9.51 -14.71
N VAL A 103 -1.99 -9.85 -13.86
CA VAL A 103 -0.76 -9.09 -13.71
C VAL A 103 0.13 -9.34 -14.93
N ASP A 104 0.60 -8.27 -15.56
CA ASP A 104 1.45 -8.32 -16.75
C ASP A 104 2.87 -8.76 -16.37
N ALA A 105 3.50 -9.57 -17.22
CA ALA A 105 4.92 -9.86 -17.14
C ALA A 105 5.75 -8.59 -17.41
N GLY A 106 6.97 -8.52 -16.87
CA GLY A 106 7.87 -7.39 -17.07
C GLY A 106 7.26 -6.04 -16.66
N THR A 107 6.57 -5.99 -15.52
CA THR A 107 5.85 -4.80 -15.06
C THR A 107 6.15 -4.51 -13.58
N CYS A 108 6.36 -3.23 -13.29
CA CYS A 108 6.43 -2.70 -11.94
C CYS A 108 5.04 -2.46 -11.39
N TYR A 109 4.84 -2.78 -10.12
CA TYR A 109 3.62 -2.48 -9.40
C TYR A 109 3.92 -1.71 -8.14
N VAL A 110 3.01 -0.79 -7.81
CA VAL A 110 2.98 -0.10 -6.53
C VAL A 110 1.59 -0.25 -5.93
N LEU A 111 1.50 -0.95 -4.81
CA LEU A 111 0.28 -1.07 -4.02
C LEU A 111 0.27 0.01 -2.94
N VAL A 112 -0.76 0.84 -2.91
CA VAL A 112 -0.86 2.01 -2.02
C VAL A 112 -2.01 1.82 -1.04
N PHE A 113 -1.73 2.10 0.23
CA PHE A 113 -2.71 2.25 1.30
C PHE A 113 -2.63 3.68 1.86
N THR A 114 -3.77 4.38 1.90
CA THR A 114 -3.81 5.76 2.39
C THR A 114 -4.06 5.82 3.89
N THR A 115 -3.89 6.99 4.49
CA THR A 115 -4.21 7.22 5.92
C THR A 115 -5.72 7.12 6.22
N ALA A 116 -6.56 6.96 5.20
CA ALA A 116 -7.99 6.68 5.36
C ALA A 116 -8.26 5.25 5.87
N VAL A 117 -7.30 4.32 5.79
CA VAL A 117 -7.44 2.96 6.31
C VAL A 117 -7.37 2.98 7.84
N ARG A 118 -8.41 2.45 8.50
CA ARG A 118 -8.59 2.55 9.95
C ARG A 118 -8.51 1.20 10.65
N GLY A 119 -7.82 1.16 11.79
CA GLY A 119 -7.82 0.03 12.70
C GLY A 119 -9.03 0.03 13.63
N GLN A 120 -9.49 -1.15 14.04
CA GLN A 120 -10.57 -1.30 15.03
C GLN A 120 -10.06 -1.07 16.47
N GLN A 121 -8.81 -1.45 16.73
CA GLN A 121 -8.16 -1.36 18.05
C GLN A 121 -6.87 -0.53 18.01
N ALA A 122 -6.38 -0.24 16.81
CA ALA A 122 -5.22 0.59 16.53
C ALA A 122 -5.69 1.91 15.87
N GLY A 123 -4.83 2.92 15.87
CA GLY A 123 -5.07 4.16 15.12
C GLY A 123 -5.12 3.90 13.60
N PRO A 124 -5.42 4.91 12.77
CA PRO A 124 -5.24 4.79 11.32
C PRO A 124 -3.78 4.52 10.96
N LEU A 125 -3.52 4.20 9.69
CA LEU A 125 -2.15 4.23 9.18
C LEU A 125 -1.54 5.62 9.42
N ALA A 126 -0.30 5.66 9.91
CA ALA A 126 0.43 6.91 10.05
C ALA A 126 0.86 7.42 8.67
N SER A 127 0.78 8.73 8.45
CA SER A 127 1.31 9.34 7.22
C SER A 127 2.79 9.03 7.07
N LEU A 128 3.20 8.61 5.87
CA LEU A 128 4.60 8.46 5.51
C LEU A 128 5.28 9.81 5.20
N GLY A 129 4.53 10.90 5.09
CA GLY A 129 5.07 12.20 4.68
C GLY A 129 5.70 12.16 3.29
N MET A 130 5.14 11.35 2.37
CA MET A 130 5.72 11.14 1.04
C MET A 130 5.79 12.47 0.26
N PRO A 131 6.99 12.90 -0.20
CA PRO A 131 7.15 14.13 -0.96
C PRO A 131 6.34 14.12 -2.27
N ASP A 132 5.87 15.29 -2.71
CA ASP A 132 5.08 15.44 -3.93
C ASP A 132 5.81 14.93 -5.17
N GLU A 133 7.13 15.15 -5.25
CA GLU A 133 7.97 14.63 -6.34
C GLU A 133 7.91 13.10 -6.44
N ARG A 134 7.92 12.41 -5.29
CA ARG A 134 7.83 10.95 -5.24
C ARG A 134 6.42 10.47 -5.60
N LYS A 135 5.37 11.16 -5.12
CA LYS A 135 3.98 10.84 -5.50
C LYS A 135 3.78 10.99 -7.01
N SER A 136 4.21 12.12 -7.58
CA SER A 136 4.17 12.34 -9.04
C SER A 136 4.98 11.31 -9.82
N GLY A 137 6.18 10.96 -9.34
CA GLY A 137 7.02 9.93 -9.94
C GLY A 137 6.43 8.52 -9.92
N LEU A 138 5.41 8.27 -9.08
CA LEU A 138 4.66 7.02 -8.96
C LEU A 138 3.23 7.12 -9.52
N GLY A 139 2.87 8.25 -10.14
CA GLY A 139 1.50 8.49 -10.62
C GLY A 139 0.43 8.57 -9.51
N ILE A 140 0.83 8.80 -8.27
CA ILE A 140 -0.07 8.95 -7.12
C ILE A 140 -0.62 10.39 -7.10
N PRO A 141 -1.96 10.58 -7.03
CA PRO A 141 -2.55 11.91 -6.91
C PRO A 141 -2.01 12.69 -5.70
N LEU A 142 -1.66 13.97 -5.89
CA LEU A 142 -0.96 14.78 -4.89
C LEU A 142 -1.77 15.01 -3.60
N GLN A 143 -3.09 14.98 -3.67
CA GLN A 143 -4.00 15.12 -2.54
C GLN A 143 -4.07 13.88 -1.64
N ILE A 144 -3.51 12.75 -2.07
CA ILE A 144 -3.52 11.52 -1.29
C ILE A 144 -2.42 11.56 -0.23
N ASP A 145 -2.83 11.33 1.01
CA ASP A 145 -1.92 11.09 2.13
C ASP A 145 -1.63 9.58 2.25
N VAL A 146 -0.41 9.20 1.88
CA VAL A 146 0.02 7.80 1.83
C VAL A 146 0.37 7.33 3.23
N GLY A 147 -0.33 6.31 3.72
CA GLY A 147 -0.10 5.71 5.02
C GLY A 147 0.87 4.52 4.97
N ALA A 148 0.85 3.79 3.86
CA ALA A 148 1.80 2.73 3.57
C ALA A 148 1.79 2.44 2.06
N PHE A 149 2.89 2.01 1.48
CA PHE A 149 2.89 1.54 0.09
C PHE A 149 3.96 0.48 -0.09
N GLU A 150 3.80 -0.32 -1.14
CA GLU A 150 4.74 -1.38 -1.49
C GLU A 150 5.06 -1.39 -2.97
N SER A 151 6.32 -1.69 -3.33
CA SER A 151 6.76 -1.88 -4.73
C SER A 151 7.24 -3.30 -4.99
N PHE A 152 6.90 -3.86 -6.15
CA PHE A 152 7.40 -5.15 -6.62
C PHE A 152 7.39 -5.22 -8.15
N TRP A 153 8.06 -6.25 -8.69
CA TRP A 153 8.23 -6.44 -10.13
C TRP A 153 7.94 -7.87 -10.54
N THR A 154 7.16 -8.03 -11.59
CA THR A 154 6.93 -9.35 -12.20
C THR A 154 8.12 -9.79 -13.03
N ALA A 155 8.30 -11.11 -13.12
CA ALA A 155 9.29 -11.70 -14.00
C ALA A 155 9.06 -11.24 -15.46
N GLY A 156 10.15 -10.99 -16.19
CA GLY A 156 10.09 -10.81 -17.64
C GLY A 156 9.79 -12.14 -18.36
N GLU A 157 9.31 -12.05 -19.60
CA GLU A 157 9.18 -13.22 -20.49
C GLU A 157 10.52 -13.75 -20.99
#